data_AF-A0A2J6W2Z0-F1
#
_entry.id   AF-A0A2J6W2Z0-F1
#
_cell.length_a   1.000
_cell.length_b   1.000
_cell.length_c   1.000
_cell.angle_alpha   90.00
_cell.angle_beta   90.00
_cell.angle_gamma   90.00
#
_symmetry.space_group_name_H-M   'P 1'
#
loop_
_entity.id
_entity.type
_entity.pdbx_description
1 polymer ?
#
loop_
_entity_poly.entity_id
_entity_poly.type
_entity_poly.pdbx_seq_one_letter_code
_entity_poly.pdbx_strand_id
1 'polypeptide(L)' 'MSKQENSLNVIEIEGLAMDGLIKSFTVIQCDKPKEYKKIRAVTFDGREIETACIEPDAANRLTMVMNLYLRNWSKYINWG' A
#
# COMPACT_ATOMS: atom_id res chain seq x y z
N MET A 1 18.45 4.94 -5.55
CA MET A 1 17.10 4.74 -6.12
C MET A 1 16.37 6.07 -6.02
N SER A 2 15.84 6.57 -7.14
CA SER A 2 15.33 7.95 -7.23
C SER A 2 13.97 8.08 -6.53
N LYS A 3 13.66 9.26 -5.98
CA LYS A 3 12.36 9.56 -5.34
C LYS A 3 11.14 9.25 -6.23
N GLN A 4 11.32 9.20 -7.55
CA GLN A 4 10.26 9.07 -8.54
C GLN A 4 9.72 7.64 -8.65
N GLU A 5 10.59 6.63 -8.51
CA GLU A 5 10.19 5.21 -8.49
C GLU A 5 9.38 4.88 -7.22
N ASN A 6 9.75 5.51 -6.11
CA ASN A 6 9.09 5.36 -4.81
C ASN A 6 7.65 5.89 -4.80
N SER A 7 7.39 7.02 -5.48
CA SER A 7 6.05 7.61 -5.57
C SER A 7 5.11 6.81 -6.47
N LEU A 8 5.64 6.13 -7.49
CA LEU A 8 4.84 5.35 -8.43
C LEU A 8 4.17 4.16 -7.72
N ASN A 9 4.92 3.46 -6.87
CA ASN A 9 4.39 2.29 -6.15
C ASN A 9 3.38 2.66 -5.05
N VAL A 10 3.48 3.87 -4.46
CA VAL A 10 2.46 4.37 -3.50
C VAL A 10 1.14 4.61 -4.22
N ILE A 11 1.18 5.33 -5.35
CA ILE A 11 -0.01 5.64 -6.16
C ILE A 11 -0.63 4.35 -6.69
N GLU A 12 0.19 3.41 -7.16
CA GLU A 12 -0.28 2.12 -7.65
C GLU A 12 -0.99 1.32 -6.55
N ILE A 13 -0.40 1.21 -5.35
CA ILE A 13 -0.99 0.49 -4.23
C ILE A 13 -2.31 1.14 -3.78
N GLU A 14 -2.38 2.47 -3.68
CA GLU A 14 -3.62 3.17 -3.32
C GLU A 14 -4.70 2.97 -4.39
N GLY A 15 -4.35 3.10 -5.68
CA GLY A 15 -5.28 2.89 -6.80
C GLY A 15 -5.86 1.48 -6.81
N LEU A 16 -5.00 0.46 -6.69
CA LEU A 16 -5.45 -0.93 -6.62
C LEU A 16 -6.32 -1.20 -5.39
N ALA A 17 -6.03 -0.56 -4.26
CA ALA A 17 -6.87 -0.70 -3.07
C ALA A 17 -8.24 -0.05 -3.25
N MET A 18 -8.27 1.15 -3.85
CA MET A 18 -9.49 1.87 -4.18
C MET A 18 -10.35 1.09 -5.17
N ASP A 19 -9.75 0.36 -6.11
CA ASP A 19 -10.44 -0.49 -7.07
C ASP A 19 -10.80 -1.88 -6.49
N GLY A 20 -10.45 -2.16 -5.22
CA GLY A 20 -10.76 -3.44 -4.57
C GLY A 20 -9.94 -4.62 -5.06
N LEU A 21 -8.79 -4.36 -5.68
CA LEU A 21 -7.89 -5.38 -6.26
C LEU A 21 -6.81 -5.86 -5.28
N ILE A 22 -6.64 -5.19 -4.13
CA ILE A 22 -5.77 -5.63 -3.04
C ILE A 22 -6.51 -6.58 -2.09
N LYS A 23 -5.96 -7.78 -1.93
CA LYS A 23 -6.44 -8.81 -0.99
C LYS A 23 -6.01 -8.53 0.44
N SER A 24 -4.75 -8.15 0.65
CA SER A 24 -4.19 -7.83 1.96
C SER A 24 -2.97 -6.93 1.85
N PHE A 25 -2.57 -6.30 2.95
CA PHE A 25 -1.31 -5.58 3.04
C PHE A 25 -0.68 -5.73 4.41
N THR A 26 0.63 -5.51 4.48
CA THR A 26 1.42 -5.49 5.71
C THR A 26 2.33 -4.27 5.71
N VAL A 27 2.63 -3.77 6.90
CA VAL A 27 3.57 -2.67 7.11
C VAL A 27 4.87 -3.27 7.64
N ILE A 28 5.97 -3.02 6.92
CA ILE A 28 7.28 -3.59 7.22
C ILE A 28 8.23 -2.45 7.59
N GLN A 29 8.98 -2.63 8.66
CA GLN A 29 10.01 -1.66 9.06
C GLN A 29 11.24 -1.81 8.16
N CYS A 30 11.76 -0.69 7.68
CA CYS A 30 12.97 -0.66 6.89
C CYS A 30 14.21 -0.61 7.78
N ASP A 31 15.29 -1.24 7.32
CA ASP A 31 16.58 -1.21 8.03
C ASP A 31 17.22 0.19 7.96
N LYS A 32 17.09 0.86 6.81
CA LYS A 32 17.60 2.22 6.57
C LYS A 32 16.68 2.98 5.60
N PRO A 33 16.34 4.27 5.87
CA PRO A 33 16.58 5.00 7.12
C PRO A 33 15.84 4.35 8.32
N LYS A 34 16.34 4.56 9.54
CA LYS A 34 15.69 4.02 10.74
C LYS A 34 14.29 4.60 10.87
N GLU A 35 13.35 3.82 11.40
CA GLU A 35 11.93 4.17 11.60
C GLU A 35 11.09 4.30 10.33
N TYR A 36 11.72 4.38 9.16
CA TYR A 36 11.00 4.33 7.89
C TYR A 36 10.32 2.97 7.74
N LYS A 37 9.20 2.99 7.02
CA LYS A 37 8.41 1.80 6.77
C LYS A 37 8.12 1.69 5.29
N LYS A 38 7.83 0.49 4.84
CA LYS A 38 7.25 0.22 3.53
C LYS A 38 5.96 -0.56 3.68
N ILE A 39 5.08 -0.43 2.71
CA ILE A 39 3.88 -1.27 2.62
C ILE A 39 4.14 -2.34 1.57
N ARG A 40 3.91 -3.60 1.95
CA ARG A 40 3.83 -4.74 1.03
C ARG A 40 2.37 -5.13 0.89
N ALA A 41 1.82 -5.02 -0.31
CA ALA A 41 0.45 -5.38 -0.64
C ALA A 41 0.43 -6.64 -1.52
N VAL A 42 -0.62 -7.45 -1.35
CA VAL A 42 -0.88 -8.66 -2.15
C VAL A 42 -2.21 -8.46 -2.86
N THR A 43 -2.21 -8.58 -4.18
CA THR A 43 -3.41 -8.50 -5.02
C THR A 43 -4.18 -9.84 -5.04
N PHE A 44 -5.42 -9.85 -5.51
CA PHE A 44 -6.20 -11.09 -5.67
C PHE A 44 -5.63 -12.05 -6.72
N ASP A 45 -4.88 -11.54 -7.71
CA ASP A 45 -4.15 -12.35 -8.71
C ASP A 45 -2.79 -12.88 -8.21
N GLY A 46 -2.44 -12.58 -6.95
CA GLY A 46 -1.25 -13.11 -6.29
C GLY A 46 0.04 -12.31 -6.51
N ARG A 47 -0.01 -11.16 -7.17
CA ARG A 47 1.14 -10.24 -7.28
C ARG A 47 1.45 -9.58 -5.94
N GLU A 48 2.73 -9.45 -5.63
CA GLU A 48 3.23 -8.66 -4.51
C GLU A 48 3.76 -7.33 -5.03
N ILE A 49 3.29 -6.23 -4.44
CA ILE A 49 3.74 -4.87 -4.78
C ILE A 49 4.21 -4.22 -3.50
N GLU A 50 5.37 -3.57 -3.56
CA GLU A 50 5.96 -2.89 -2.41
C GLU A 50 6.18 -1.41 -2.70
N THR A 51 5.83 -0.57 -1.74
CA THR A 51 6.34 0.80 -1.73
C THR A 51 7.83 0.78 -1.45
N ALA A 52 8.50 1.87 -1.80
CA ALA A 52 9.78 2.13 -1.17
C ALA A 52 9.64 2.44 0.32
N CYS A 53 10.78 2.51 1.02
CA CYS A 53 10.84 3.02 2.37
C CYS A 53 10.43 4.50 2.38
N ILE A 54 9.36 4.80 3.12
CA ILE A 54 8.80 6.13 3.27
C ILE A 54 8.82 6.56 4.74
N GLU A 55 8.73 7.86 4.97
CA GLU A 55 8.73 8.45 6.31
C GLU A 55 7.60 7.88 7.20
N PRO A 56 7.81 7.83 8.53
CA PRO A 56 6.83 7.27 9.46
C PRO A 56 5.42 7.85 9.29
N ASP A 57 5.30 9.17 9.15
CA ASP A 57 4.02 9.87 9.01
C ASP A 57 3.34 9.54 7.69
N ALA A 58 4.10 9.48 6.59
CA ALA A 58 3.58 9.05 5.29
C ALA A 58 3.10 7.59 5.32
N ALA A 59 3.87 6.70 5.96
CA ALA A 59 3.49 5.29 6.11
C ALA A 59 2.22 5.13 6.97
N ASN A 60 2.11 5.89 8.06
CA ASN A 60 0.94 5.86 8.94
C ASN A 60 -0.30 6.35 8.18
N ARG A 61 -0.19 7.46 7.43
CA ARG A 61 -1.27 7.99 6.59
C ARG A 61 -1.71 6.97 5.53
N LEU A 62 -0.77 6.42 4.78
CA LEU A 62 -1.06 5.40 3.76
C LEU A 62 -1.73 4.17 4.37
N THR A 63 -1.28 3.72 5.55
CA THR A 63 -1.89 2.60 6.28
C THR A 63 -3.35 2.88 6.64
N MET A 64 -3.68 4.10 7.06
CA MET A 64 -5.07 4.48 7.36
C MET A 64 -5.94 4.45 6.10
N VAL A 65 -5.44 5.01 4.99
CA VAL A 65 -6.11 5.03 3.69
C VAL A 65 -6.36 3.59 3.19
N MET A 66 -5.33 2.75 3.20
CA MET A 66 -5.46 1.34 2.83
C MET A 66 -6.48 0.59 3.69
N ASN A 67 -6.49 0.81 5.01
CA ASN A 67 -7.49 0.19 5.88
C ASN A 67 -8.92 0.66 5.56
N LEU A 68 -9.11 1.95 5.26
CA LEU A 68 -10.42 2.47 4.83
C LEU A 68 -10.87 1.75 3.56
N TYR A 69 -9.99 1.62 2.57
CA TYR A 69 -10.33 0.95 1.32
C TYR A 69 -10.65 -0.53 1.53
N LEU A 70 -9.76 -1.28 2.19
CA LEU A 70 -9.91 -2.73 2.33
C LEU A 70 -11.05 -3.15 3.26
N ARG A 71 -11.37 -2.36 4.29
CA ARG A 71 -12.37 -2.76 5.30
C ARG A 71 -13.76 -2.21 5.03
N ASN A 72 -13.85 -1.03 4.44
CA ASN A 72 -15.10 -0.31 4.28
C ASN A 72 -15.50 -0.23 2.81
N TRP A 73 -14.60 0.21 1.93
CA TRP A 73 -14.92 0.51 0.54
C TRP A 73 -15.00 -0.73 -0.37
N SER A 74 -14.04 -1.64 -0.28
CA SER A 74 -13.93 -2.83 -1.15
C SER A 74 -15.18 -3.71 -1.15
N LYS A 75 -15.95 -3.71 -0.05
CA LYS A 75 -17.22 -4.43 0.09
C LYS A 75 -18.32 -3.93 -0.86
N TYR A 76 -18.21 -2.69 -1.32
CA TYR A 76 -19.17 -2.09 -2.26
C TYR A 76 -18.76 -2.26 -3.72
N ILE A 77 -17.53 -2.74 -3.96
CA ILE A 77 -17.05 -3.00 -5.31
C ILE A 77 -17.38 -4.44 -5.64
N ASN A 78 -18.46 -4.63 -6.40
CA ASN A 78 -18.86 -5.95 -6.84
C ASN A 78 -18.16 -6.29 -8.16
N TRP A 79 -17.13 -7.13 -8.09
CA TRP A 79 -16.50 -7.72 -9.27
C TRP A 79 -17.18 -9.03 -9.72
N GLY A 80 -18.30 -9.40 -9.08
CA GLY A 80 -19.10 -10.60 -9.37
C GLY A 80 -19.74 -11.16 -8.12
#